data_AF-M1D7H9-F1
#
_entry.id   AF-M1D7H9-F1
#
_cell.length_a   1.000
_cell.length_b   1.000
_cell.length_c   1.000
_cell.angle_alpha   90.00
_cell.angle_beta   90.00
_cell.angle_gamma   90.00
#
_symmetry.space_group_name_H-M   'P 1'
#
loop_
_entity.id
_entity.type
_entity.pdbx_description
1 polymer ?
#
loop_
_entity_poly.entity_id
_entity_poly.type
_entity_poly.pdbx_seq_one_letter_code
_entity_poly.pdbx_strand_id
1 'polypeptide(L)' 'MTLLDPIYSVENLIYIGYAGDPSSSIRVTRRRRLDRKKQQSDRNVYQCFVFGPKEAGKSAILNSFIGRFLF' A
#
# COMPACT_ATOMS: atom_id res chain seq x y z
N MET A 1 -5.88 -0.52 0.14
CA MET A 1 -6.75 -1.43 -0.63
C MET A 1 -6.00 -2.02 -1.81
N THR A 2 -5.69 -1.26 -2.86
CA THR A 2 -5.17 -1.78 -4.15
C THR A 2 -3.92 -2.65 -4.10
N LEU A 3 -2.93 -2.35 -3.24
CA LEU A 3 -1.73 -3.19 -3.12
C LEU A 3 -2.01 -4.56 -2.48
N LEU A 4 -2.98 -4.62 -1.57
CA LEU A 4 -3.29 -5.82 -0.79
C LEU A 4 -4.38 -6.65 -1.47
N ASP A 5 -5.39 -5.99 -2.03
CA ASP A 5 -6.51 -6.61 -2.72
C ASP A 5 -6.90 -5.75 -3.95
N PRO A 6 -6.29 -6.03 -5.12
CA PRO A 6 -6.59 -5.30 -6.34
C PRO A 6 -7.97 -5.64 -6.90
N ILE A 7 -8.48 -6.87 -6.68
CA ILE A 7 -9.79 -7.30 -7.19
C ILE A 7 -10.89 -6.52 -6.49
N TYR A 8 -10.86 -6.48 -5.16
CA TYR A 8 -11.82 -5.71 -4.38
C TYR A 8 -11.74 -4.21 -4.70
N SER A 9 -10.55 -3.70 -5.01
CA SER A 9 -10.39 -2.29 -5.41
C SER A 9 -11.08 -1.99 -6.75
N VAL A 10 -10.94 -2.87 -7.74
CA VAL A 10 -11.61 -2.72 -9.04
C VAL A 10 -13.12 -2.87 -8.91
N GLU A 11 -13.60 -3.81 -8.10
CA GLU A 11 -15.02 -3.98 -7.81
C GLU A 11 -15.64 -2.69 -7.26
N ASN A 12 -14.99 -2.06 -6.27
CA ASN A 12 -15.44 -0.78 -5.74
C ASN A 12 -15.43 0.35 -6.78
N LEU A 13 -14.46 0.37 -7.70
CA LEU A 13 -14.45 1.36 -8.79
C LEU A 13 -15.67 1.21 -9.71
N ILE A 14 -16.11 -0.02 -9.96
CA ILE A 14 -17.33 -0.30 -10.73
C ILE A 14 -18.55 0.20 -9.96
N TYR A 15 -18.66 -0.11 -8.66
CA TYR A 15 -19.81 0.32 -7.85
C TYR A 15 -19.97 1.84 -7.76
N ILE A 16 -18.88 2.61 -7.72
CA ILE A 16 -18.95 4.09 -7.68
C ILE A 16 -19.16 4.73 -9.06
N GLY A 17 -19.30 3.92 -10.12
CA GLY A 17 -19.52 4.42 -11.48
C GLY A 17 -18.28 5.06 -12.11
N TYR A 18 -17.09 4.49 -11.89
CA TYR A 18 -15.88 4.95 -12.58
C TYR A 18 -16.08 4.95 -14.10
N ALA A 19 -15.93 6.13 -14.72
CA ALA A 19 -16.34 6.36 -16.12
C ALA A 19 -15.41 5.71 -17.16
N GLY A 20 -14.18 5.37 -16.79
CA GLY A 20 -13.21 4.72 -17.68
C GLY A 20 -13.28 3.19 -17.59
N ASP A 21 -12.46 2.51 -18.39
CA ASP A 21 -12.25 1.07 -18.21
C ASP A 21 -11.60 0.82 -16.83
N PRO A 22 -12.25 0.09 -15.91
CA PRO A 22 -11.70 -0.19 -14.58
C PRO A 22 -10.32 -0.85 -14.63
N SER A 23 -10.01 -1.64 -15.67
CA SER A 23 -8.71 -2.30 -15.81
C SER A 23 -7.56 -1.28 -15.97
N SER A 24 -7.82 -0.14 -16.60
CA SER A 24 -6.86 0.94 -16.84
C SER A 24 -6.48 1.71 -15.57
N SER A 25 -7.28 1.59 -14.50
CA SER A 25 -7.03 2.26 -13.21
C SER A 25 -5.90 1.62 -12.40
N ILE A 26 -5.50 0.39 -12.74
CA ILE A 26 -4.52 -0.39 -11.98
C ILE A 26 -3.18 -0.40 -12.70
N ARG A 27 -2.18 0.27 -12.11
CA ARG A 27 -0.81 0.20 -12.60
C ARG A 27 -0.06 -0.98 -11.98
N VAL A 28 0.18 -2.02 -12.78
CA VAL A 28 1.03 -3.15 -12.38
C VAL A 28 2.51 -2.73 -12.42
N THR A 29 3.21 -2.87 -11.30
CA THR A 29 4.66 -2.61 -11.22
C THR A 29 5.47 -3.90 -11.37
N ARG A 30 6.67 -3.80 -11.94
CA ARG A 30 7.55 -4.97 -12.18
C ARG A 30 8.03 -5.62 -10.87
N ARG A 31 8.55 -6.85 -10.95
CA ARG A 31 9.06 -7.60 -9.78
C ARG A 31 10.19 -6.86 -9.04
N ARG A 32 10.09 -6.82 -7.70
CA ARG A 32 11.06 -6.17 -6.79
C ARG A 32 12.52 -6.61 -6.97
N ARG A 33 12.76 -7.86 -7.40
CA ARG A 33 14.13 -8.38 -7.65
C ARG A 33 14.86 -7.56 -8.72
N LEU A 34 14.14 -7.08 -9.74
CA LEU A 34 14.72 -6.25 -10.79
C LEU A 34 15.09 -4.86 -10.27
N ASP A 35 14.23 -4.26 -9.45
CA ASP A 35 14.49 -2.96 -8.82
C ASP A 35 15.74 -3.01 -7.94
N ARG A 36 15.87 -4.07 -7.13
CA ARG A 36 17.07 -4.29 -6.29
C ARG A 36 18.34 -4.49 -7.10
N LYS A 37 18.28 -5.24 -8.21
CA LYS A 37 19.44 -5.43 -9.09
C LYS A 37 19.89 -4.11 -9.72
N LYS A 38 18.94 -3.24 -10.07
CA LYS A 38 19.20 -1.93 -10.69
C LYS A 38 19.43 -0.79 -9.69
N GLN A 39 19.18 -1.00 -8.40
CA GLN A 39 19.14 0.04 -7.37
C GLN A 39 18.23 1.22 -7.74
N GLN A 40 17.14 0.94 -8.47
CA GLN A 40 16.21 1.94 -8.96
C GLN A 40 14.79 1.36 -8.97
N SER A 41 13.84 2.10 -8.41
CA SER A 41 12.44 1.68 -8.27
C SER A 41 11.51 2.81 -8.72
N ASP A 42 10.55 2.47 -9.59
CA ASP A 42 9.46 3.37 -9.99
C ASP A 42 8.19 3.13 -9.14
N ARG A 43 8.31 2.41 -8.02
CA ARG A 43 7.20 2.12 -7.10
C ARG A 43 6.97 3.31 -6.17
N ASN A 44 5.71 3.69 -6.03
CA ASN A 44 5.29 4.77 -5.13
C ASN A 44 4.68 4.27 -3.81
N VAL A 45 4.40 2.97 -3.69
CA VAL A 45 3.76 2.37 -2.50
C VAL A 45 4.61 1.22 -2.00
N TYR A 46 4.88 1.21 -0.69
CA TYR A 46 5.68 0.20 0.01
C TYR A 46 4.94 -0.32 1.24
N GLN A 47 5.02 -1.63 1.48
CA GLN A 47 4.51 -2.26 2.68
C GLN A 47 5.65 -2.51 3.66
N CYS A 48 5.52 -1.96 4.88
CA CYS A 48 6.45 -2.17 5.97
C CYS A 48 5.78 -2.99 7.07
N PHE A 49 6.48 -4.01 7.59
CA PHE A 49 6.01 -4.82 8.71
C PHE A 49 6.74 -4.40 9.99
N VAL A 50 5.98 -4.08 11.04
CA VAL A 50 6.52 -3.63 12.33
C VAL A 50 6.44 -4.79 13.33
N PHE A 51 7.61 -5.28 13.76
CA PHE A 51 7.74 -6.41 14.67
C PHE A 51 8.32 -5.97 16.03
N GLY A 52 8.04 -6.75 17.08
CA GLY A 52 8.52 -6.49 18.44
C GLY A 52 7.67 -7.18 19.51
N PRO A 53 8.17 -7.32 20.74
CA PRO A 53 7.48 -8.02 21.83
C PRO A 53 6.19 -7.29 22.26
N LYS A 54 5.38 -7.94 23.12
CA LYS A 54 4.19 -7.31 23.71
C LYS A 54 4.60 -5.98 24.37
N GLU A 55 3.76 -4.96 24.21
CA GLU A 55 3.97 -3.61 24.79
C GLU A 55 5.22 -2.83 24.31
N ALA A 56 5.93 -3.29 23.26
CA ALA A 56 7.08 -2.57 22.67
C ALA A 56 6.75 -1.25 21.93
N GLY A 57 5.55 -0.68 22.10
CA GLY A 57 5.17 0.59 21.46
C GLY A 57 4.93 0.53 19.94
N LYS A 58 4.81 -0.66 19.33
CA LYS A 58 4.57 -0.82 17.87
C LYS A 58 3.40 0.02 17.33
N SER A 59 2.29 0.07 18.07
CA SER A 59 1.11 0.87 17.69
C SER A 59 1.37 2.37 17.75
N ALA A 60 2.24 2.83 18.65
CA ALA A 60 2.61 4.24 18.74
C ALA A 60 3.34 4.71 17.48
N ILE A 61 4.20 3.87 16.89
CA ILE A 61 4.86 4.14 15.61
C ILE A 61 3.82 4.35 14.50
N LEU A 62 2.82 3.45 14.42
CA LEU A 62 1.75 3.55 13.42
C LEU A 62 0.88 4.79 13.62
N ASN A 63 0.52 5.10 14.87
CA ASN A 63 -0.30 6.27 15.21
C ASN A 63 0.43 7.58 14.93
N SER A 64 1.73 7.66 15.21
CA SER A 64 2.54 8.84 14.91
C SER A 64 2.58 9.15 13.40
N PHE A 65 2.66 8.12 12.55
CA PHE A 65 2.69 8.29 11.09
C PHE A 65 1.41 8.94 10.53
N ILE A 66 0.27 8.79 11.22
CA ILE A 66 -1.01 9.41 10.86
C ILE A 66 -1.37 10.62 11.72
N GLY A 67 -0.39 11.18 12.46
CA GLY A 67 -0.56 12.38 13.29
C GLY A 67 -1.40 12.20 14.55
N ARG A 68 -1.67 10.96 14.97
CA ARG A 68 -2.37 10.66 16.22
C ARG A 68 -1.36 10.58 17.37
N PHE A 69 -0.97 11.73 17.89
CA PHE A 69 -0.19 11.77 19.12
C PHE A 69 -1.11 11.50 20.31
N LEU A 70 -0.70 10.58 21.19
CA LEU A 70 -1.33 10.37 22.48
C LEU A 70 -1.03 11.62 23.33
N PHE A 71 -2.04 12.46 23.53
CA PHE A 71 -2.10 13.37 24.67
C PHE A 71 -2.90 12.68 25.78
#